data_AF-A0A7C5IGD7-F1
#
_entry.id   AF-A0A7C5IGD7-F1
#
_cell.length_a   1.000
_cell.length_b   1.000
_cell.length_c   1.000
_cell.angle_alpha   90.00
_cell.angle_beta   90.00
_cell.angle_gamma   90.00
#
_symmetry.space_group_name_H-M   'P 1'
#
loop_
_entity.id
_entity.type
_entity.pdbx_description
1 polymer ?
#
loop_
_entity_poly.entity_id
_entity_poly.type
_entity_poly.pdbx_seq_one_letter_code
_entity_poly.pdbx_strand_id
1 'polypeptide(L)'
;MQRICLISFLGTLILFFVVYGIKTVNSQAQEDGLVAYWSFDEDAGKVVKDISGNGNDGEIFDVERVDGGIKGKALRFKGTKESYVNCGNGKSLNFDTGSFSYSCWVYATESVGKWDMPIFKGGLNKMEPGYDMELGTDKWMASRSDGTQTRNVELGY
;
A
#
# COMPACT_ATOMS: atom_id res chain seq x y z
N MET A 1 83.29 4.62 -13.33
CA MET A 1 82.21 4.11 -14.21
C MET A 1 80.91 4.27 -13.43
N GLN A 2 80.17 5.36 -13.67
CA GLN A 2 78.91 5.38 -14.42
C GLN A 2 77.89 4.33 -13.93
N ARG A 3 76.63 4.63 -13.55
CA ARG A 3 75.85 5.85 -13.29
C ARG A 3 74.54 5.30 -12.68
N ILE A 4 74.14 5.80 -11.52
CA ILE A 4 72.85 5.51 -10.86
C ILE A 4 71.75 6.22 -11.64
N CYS A 5 70.68 5.51 -12.03
CA CYS A 5 69.51 6.09 -12.68
C CYS A 5 68.50 6.53 -11.62
N LEU A 6 68.34 7.84 -11.47
CA LEU A 6 67.23 8.49 -10.76
C LEU A 6 66.10 8.74 -11.77
N ILE A 7 64.88 8.29 -11.45
CA ILE A 7 63.67 8.98 -11.92
C ILE A 7 62.96 9.48 -10.67
N SER A 8 62.98 10.80 -10.51
CA SER A 8 62.17 11.59 -9.59
C SER A 8 61.08 12.30 -10.39
N PHE A 9 59.84 12.36 -9.88
CA PHE A 9 59.12 13.61 -9.57
C PHE A 9 57.68 13.35 -9.11
N LEU A 10 57.38 13.90 -7.92
CA LEU A 10 56.16 14.59 -7.48
C LEU A 10 54.76 14.06 -7.84
N GLY A 11 53.94 13.85 -6.81
CA GLY A 11 52.48 13.88 -6.94
C GLY A 11 51.72 13.41 -5.71
N THR A 12 51.39 14.33 -4.80
CA THR A 12 50.44 14.11 -3.70
C THR A 12 49.04 13.85 -4.28
N LEU A 13 48.41 12.72 -3.98
CA LEU A 13 46.94 12.68 -3.81
C LEU A 13 46.53 11.45 -3.00
N ILE A 14 46.05 11.71 -1.80
CA ILE A 14 45.30 10.77 -0.98
C ILE A 14 44.05 10.38 -1.78
N LEU A 15 43.95 9.14 -2.24
CA LEU A 15 42.66 8.50 -2.45
C LEU A 15 42.54 7.36 -1.45
N PHE A 16 42.21 7.72 -0.21
CA PHE A 16 41.29 6.90 0.55
C PHE A 16 40.02 6.81 -0.31
N PHE A 17 39.85 5.72 -1.06
CA PHE A 17 38.53 5.32 -1.52
C PHE A 17 37.75 4.97 -0.26
N VAL A 18 37.24 6.00 0.42
CA VAL A 18 36.12 5.81 1.32
C VAL A 18 34.96 5.53 0.40
N VAL A 19 34.79 4.25 0.06
CA VAL A 19 33.50 3.72 -0.32
C VAL A 19 32.67 3.76 0.96
N TYR A 20 32.25 4.96 1.36
CA TYR A 20 31.06 5.09 2.17
C TYR A 20 29.99 4.48 1.28
N GLY A 21 29.55 3.27 1.65
CA GLY A 21 28.53 2.55 0.93
C GLY A 21 27.43 3.53 0.58
N ILE A 22 27.27 3.78 -0.71
CA ILE A 22 26.14 4.54 -1.22
C ILE A 22 24.95 3.70 -0.82
N LYS A 23 24.36 4.01 0.33
CA LYS A 23 23.02 3.56 0.64
C LYS A 23 22.20 4.30 -0.39
N THR A 24 21.75 3.58 -1.40
CA THR A 24 20.66 4.05 -2.25
C THR A 24 19.54 4.42 -1.31
N VAL A 25 19.41 5.72 -1.00
CA VAL A 25 18.24 6.24 -0.32
C VAL A 25 17.16 6.22 -1.39
N ASN A 26 16.41 5.12 -1.44
CA ASN A 26 15.07 5.16 -2.00
C ASN A 26 14.28 6.11 -1.10
N SER A 27 14.36 7.42 -1.36
CA SER A 27 13.48 8.39 -0.73
C SER A 27 12.12 8.26 -1.41
N GLN A 28 11.38 7.20 -1.07
CA GLN A 28 9.94 7.37 -1.11
C GLN A 28 9.68 8.44 -0.07
N ALA A 29 9.20 9.61 -0.52
CA ALA A 29 8.79 10.67 0.39
C ALA A 29 7.78 10.03 1.33
N GLN A 30 8.18 9.79 2.58
CA GLN A 30 7.27 9.29 3.58
C GLN A 30 6.38 10.48 3.93
N GLU A 31 5.26 10.57 3.22
CA GLU A 31 4.21 11.54 3.50
C GLU A 31 3.82 11.36 4.97
N ASP A 32 3.95 12.43 5.75
CA ASP A 32 3.67 12.37 7.18
C ASP A 32 2.20 11.96 7.41
N GLY A 33 1.98 10.94 8.24
CA GLY A 33 0.67 10.34 8.46
C GLY A 33 0.19 9.34 7.39
N LEU A 34 0.97 9.04 6.34
CA LEU A 34 0.62 7.96 5.41
C LEU A 34 0.80 6.59 6.08
N VAL A 35 -0.31 5.88 6.22
CA VAL A 35 -0.36 4.58 6.91
C VAL A 35 -0.15 3.40 5.96
N ALA A 36 -0.76 3.45 4.79
CA ALA A 36 -0.64 2.40 3.78
C ALA A 36 -0.86 2.99 2.39
N TYR A 37 -0.10 2.51 1.42
CA TYR A 37 -0.35 2.81 0.01
C TYR A 37 0.00 1.61 -0.86
N TRP A 38 -0.99 1.12 -1.61
CA TRP A 38 -0.86 -0.02 -2.50
C TRP A 38 -1.11 0.45 -3.93
N SER A 39 -0.05 0.52 -4.75
CA SER A 39 -0.18 0.97 -6.14
C SER A 39 -0.54 -0.15 -7.12
N PHE A 40 -0.32 -1.41 -6.72
CA PHE A 40 -0.52 -2.62 -7.53
C PHE A 40 0.40 -2.75 -8.75
N ASP A 41 1.44 -1.92 -8.88
CA ASP A 41 2.30 -1.84 -10.06
C ASP A 41 3.34 -2.97 -10.17
N GLU A 42 3.34 -3.94 -9.26
CA GLU A 42 4.25 -5.08 -9.38
C GLU A 42 3.96 -5.89 -10.66
N ASP A 43 5.02 -6.28 -11.37
CA ASP A 43 4.89 -7.01 -12.64
C ASP A 43 4.19 -8.37 -12.48
N ALA A 44 4.39 -9.04 -11.33
CA ALA A 44 3.85 -10.35 -11.04
C ALA A 44 3.88 -10.68 -9.54
N GLY A 45 3.33 -11.85 -9.20
CA GLY A 45 3.44 -12.44 -7.86
C GLY A 45 2.19 -12.25 -7.00
N LYS A 46 2.20 -12.91 -5.84
CA LYS A 46 1.06 -12.93 -4.91
C LYS A 46 1.12 -11.86 -3.82
N VAL A 47 2.05 -10.91 -3.92
CA VAL A 47 2.21 -9.86 -2.90
C VAL A 47 1.91 -8.52 -3.53
N VAL A 48 1.06 -7.72 -2.89
CA VAL A 48 0.89 -6.29 -3.12
C VAL A 48 1.76 -5.55 -2.10
N LYS A 49 2.66 -4.69 -2.55
CA LYS A 49 3.57 -3.97 -1.67
C LYS A 49 2.92 -2.73 -1.08
N ASP A 50 3.07 -2.57 0.22
CA ASP A 50 2.79 -1.33 0.91
C ASP A 50 4.00 -0.39 0.78
N ILE A 51 3.89 0.57 -0.12
CA ILE A 51 4.98 1.50 -0.41
C ILE A 51 5.05 2.67 0.59
N SER A 52 4.18 2.70 1.62
CA SER A 52 4.32 3.63 2.74
C SER A 52 5.51 3.29 3.65
N GLY A 53 6.01 2.04 3.60
CA GLY A 53 7.08 1.55 4.45
C GLY A 53 6.63 1.01 5.82
N ASN A 54 5.32 0.99 6.10
CA ASN A 54 4.79 0.51 7.39
C ASN A 54 4.56 -1.01 7.45
N GLY A 55 4.86 -1.73 6.37
CA GLY A 55 4.81 -3.20 6.35
C GLY A 55 3.41 -3.78 6.27
N ASN A 56 2.43 -3.05 5.72
CA ASN A 56 1.09 -3.55 5.47
C ASN A 56 0.98 -4.26 4.10
N ASP A 57 2.01 -5.00 3.70
CA ASP A 57 2.00 -5.77 2.45
C ASP A 57 0.78 -6.71 2.42
N GLY A 58 0.13 -6.80 1.26
CA GLY A 58 -1.04 -7.64 1.03
C GLY A 58 -0.70 -8.95 0.34
N GLU A 59 -1.32 -10.06 0.74
CA GLU A 59 -1.28 -11.33 0.01
C GLU A 59 -2.53 -11.50 -0.86
N ILE A 60 -2.35 -11.87 -2.12
CA ILE A 60 -3.41 -12.05 -3.12
C ILE A 60 -4.01 -13.45 -3.05
N PHE A 61 -5.34 -13.50 -2.94
CA PHE A 61 -6.16 -14.70 -3.05
C PHE A 61 -7.16 -14.52 -4.20
N ASP A 62 -7.02 -15.34 -5.25
CA ASP A 62 -7.93 -15.40 -6.41
C ASP A 62 -8.24 -14.06 -7.14
N VAL A 63 -7.31 -13.10 -7.06
CA VAL A 63 -7.38 -11.78 -7.73
C VAL A 63 -6.36 -11.69 -8.86
N GLU A 64 -6.72 -11.02 -9.95
CA GLU A 64 -5.85 -10.81 -11.11
C GLU A 64 -5.31 -9.37 -11.13
N ARG A 65 -4.01 -9.19 -11.39
CA ARG A 65 -3.46 -7.87 -11.73
C ARG A 65 -3.74 -7.54 -13.19
N VAL A 66 -4.16 -6.31 -13.44
CA VAL A 66 -4.55 -5.85 -14.77
C VAL A 66 -3.93 -4.50 -15.09
N ASP A 67 -3.62 -4.29 -16.36
CA ASP A 67 -3.23 -2.98 -16.86
C ASP A 67 -4.45 -2.06 -17.02
N GLY A 68 -4.20 -0.76 -17.17
CA GLY A 68 -5.25 0.23 -17.45
C GLY A 68 -6.00 0.73 -16.21
N GLY A 69 -5.38 0.66 -15.03
CA GLY A 69 -5.89 1.36 -13.85
C GLY A 69 -5.84 2.89 -14.03
N ILE A 70 -6.58 3.62 -13.18
CA ILE A 70 -6.55 5.10 -13.20
C ILE A 70 -5.14 5.64 -12.93
N LYS A 71 -4.37 4.94 -12.10
CA LYS A 71 -2.95 5.17 -11.85
C LYS A 71 -2.24 3.81 -11.91
N GLY A 72 -1.50 3.57 -13.00
CA GLY A 72 -0.75 2.34 -13.15
C GLY A 72 -1.63 1.12 -13.40
N LYS A 73 -1.32 0.02 -12.70
CA LYS A 73 -2.11 -1.22 -12.73
C LYS A 73 -3.29 -1.17 -11.76
N ALA A 74 -4.15 -2.18 -11.81
CA ALA A 74 -5.25 -2.37 -10.88
C ALA A 74 -5.41 -3.86 -10.54
N LEU A 75 -6.29 -4.13 -9.57
CA LEU A 75 -6.71 -5.49 -9.22
C LEU A 75 -8.13 -5.74 -9.71
N ARG A 76 -8.32 -6.84 -10.45
CA ARG A 76 -9.63 -7.33 -10.88
C ARG A 76 -10.06 -8.45 -9.94
N PHE A 77 -11.08 -8.16 -9.14
CA PHE A 77 -11.71 -9.11 -8.23
C PHE A 77 -12.79 -9.88 -8.98
N LYS A 78 -12.98 -11.17 -8.65
CA LYS A 78 -13.96 -12.04 -9.30
C LYS A 78 -15.36 -12.00 -8.67
N GLY A 79 -15.52 -11.20 -7.61
CA GLY A 79 -16.78 -11.09 -6.87
C GLY A 79 -17.17 -12.35 -6.10
N THR A 80 -16.22 -13.26 -5.85
CA THR A 80 -16.40 -14.45 -5.00
C THR A 80 -15.81 -14.20 -3.62
N LYS A 81 -16.24 -14.98 -2.61
CA LYS A 81 -15.72 -14.87 -1.23
C LYS A 81 -14.24 -15.24 -1.11
N GLU A 82 -13.69 -15.94 -2.10
CA GLU A 82 -12.28 -16.33 -2.18
C GLU A 82 -11.39 -15.26 -2.85
N SER A 83 -11.99 -14.23 -3.47
CA SER A 83 -11.29 -13.18 -4.22
C SER A 83 -11.04 -11.94 -3.35
N TYR A 84 -9.87 -11.86 -2.71
CA TYR A 84 -9.48 -10.73 -1.86
C TYR A 84 -7.96 -10.54 -1.75
N VAL A 85 -7.55 -9.40 -1.19
CA VAL A 85 -6.18 -9.15 -0.73
C VAL A 85 -6.16 -9.10 0.79
N ASN A 86 -5.33 -9.93 1.42
CA ASN A 86 -5.15 -9.93 2.86
C ASN A 86 -3.97 -9.05 3.26
N CYS A 87 -4.24 -7.83 3.73
CA CYS A 87 -3.22 -6.90 4.25
C CYS A 87 -2.93 -7.09 5.75
N GLY A 88 -3.45 -8.17 6.35
CA GLY A 88 -3.26 -8.49 7.77
C GLY A 88 -4.06 -7.60 8.72
N ASN A 89 -3.67 -7.62 10.00
CA ASN A 89 -4.32 -6.90 11.09
C ASN A 89 -3.30 -6.13 11.95
N GLY A 90 -2.34 -5.48 11.29
CA GLY A 90 -1.32 -4.66 11.96
C GLY A 90 -1.93 -3.50 12.75
N LYS A 91 -1.27 -3.09 13.83
CA LYS A 91 -1.71 -1.96 14.67
C LYS A 91 -1.83 -0.65 13.89
N SER A 92 -0.99 -0.47 12.86
CA SER A 92 -1.03 0.65 11.91
C SER A 92 -2.40 0.81 11.23
N LEU A 93 -3.11 -0.29 10.96
CA LEU A 93 -4.42 -0.28 10.31
C LEU A 93 -5.59 -0.21 11.28
N ASN A 94 -5.32 -0.19 12.59
CA ASN A 94 -6.32 -0.13 13.65
C ASN A 94 -6.36 1.28 14.24
N PHE A 95 -7.30 2.08 13.76
CA PHE A 95 -7.41 3.48 14.16
C PHE A 95 -8.17 3.70 15.46
N ASP A 96 -8.82 2.67 16.02
CA ASP A 96 -9.64 2.75 17.25
C ASP A 96 -10.57 3.98 17.24
N THR A 97 -10.38 4.89 18.20
CA THR A 97 -11.11 6.16 18.32
C THR A 97 -10.46 7.31 17.54
N GLY A 98 -9.26 7.12 16.99
CA GLY A 98 -8.54 8.08 16.18
C GLY A 98 -9.22 8.43 14.85
N SER A 99 -8.85 9.60 14.32
CA SER A 99 -9.30 10.07 13.00
C SER A 99 -8.37 9.56 11.91
N PHE A 100 -8.93 9.26 10.74
CA PHE A 100 -8.19 8.80 9.57
C PHE A 100 -8.95 9.14 8.29
N SER A 101 -8.32 8.90 7.16
CA SER A 101 -8.94 8.98 5.84
C SER A 101 -8.43 7.83 5.00
N TYR A 102 -9.28 7.32 4.12
CA TYR A 102 -8.91 6.35 3.09
C TYR A 102 -9.51 6.80 1.76
N SER A 103 -8.89 6.37 0.68
CA SER A 103 -9.36 6.63 -0.67
C SER A 103 -8.94 5.49 -1.58
N CYS A 104 -9.77 5.18 -2.58
CA CYS A 104 -9.45 4.21 -3.61
C CYS A 104 -10.17 4.54 -4.91
N TRP A 105 -9.63 4.07 -6.02
CA TRP A 105 -10.34 4.05 -7.30
C TRP A 105 -11.05 2.71 -7.44
N VAL A 106 -12.35 2.74 -7.72
CA VAL A 106 -13.15 1.53 -7.93
C VAL A 106 -13.88 1.61 -9.25
N TYR A 107 -13.79 0.54 -10.04
CA TYR A 107 -14.57 0.37 -11.26
C TYR A 107 -15.44 -0.89 -11.11
N ALA A 108 -16.71 -0.68 -10.78
CA ALA A 108 -17.67 -1.77 -10.65
C ALA A 108 -18.12 -2.24 -12.05
N THR A 109 -17.70 -3.44 -12.45
CA THR A 109 -18.06 -4.03 -13.76
C THR A 109 -19.38 -4.79 -13.73
N GLU A 110 -19.74 -5.31 -12.56
CA GLU A 110 -20.96 -6.04 -12.28
C GLU A 110 -21.24 -5.92 -10.78
N SER A 111 -22.50 -6.05 -10.38
CA SER A 111 -22.84 -6.17 -8.96
C SER A 111 -23.00 -7.63 -8.59
N VAL A 112 -22.31 -8.07 -7.53
CA VAL A 112 -22.38 -9.47 -7.07
C VAL A 112 -23.28 -9.65 -5.84
N GLY A 113 -23.94 -8.58 -5.41
CA GLY A 113 -24.93 -8.62 -4.35
C GLY A 113 -25.27 -7.23 -3.81
N LYS A 114 -25.80 -7.23 -2.58
CA LYS A 114 -26.12 -5.98 -1.89
C LYS A 114 -24.89 -5.20 -1.48
N TRP A 115 -23.81 -5.92 -1.14
CA TRP A 115 -22.61 -5.36 -0.52
C TRP A 115 -21.37 -5.86 -1.26
N ASP A 116 -20.71 -4.96 -1.98
CA ASP A 116 -19.43 -5.19 -2.63
C ASP A 116 -18.37 -4.36 -1.88
N MET A 117 -17.39 -5.00 -1.24
CA MET A 117 -16.50 -4.35 -0.27
C MET A 117 -15.08 -4.15 -0.83
N PRO A 118 -14.78 -3.04 -1.55
CA PRO A 118 -13.44 -2.76 -2.03
C PRO A 118 -12.43 -2.56 -0.89
N ILE A 119 -12.88 -2.13 0.29
CA ILE A 119 -12.07 -2.01 1.51
C ILE A 119 -12.88 -2.58 2.67
N PHE A 120 -12.26 -3.50 3.43
CA PHE A 120 -12.87 -4.09 4.62
C PHE A 120 -11.85 -4.29 5.74
N LYS A 121 -12.15 -3.74 6.93
CA LYS A 121 -11.36 -3.93 8.14
C LYS A 121 -12.26 -4.06 9.38
N GLY A 122 -13.44 -4.67 9.23
CA GLY A 122 -14.52 -4.64 10.22
C GLY A 122 -15.48 -3.48 9.94
N GLY A 123 -16.18 -2.99 10.97
CA GLY A 123 -17.13 -1.87 10.81
C GLY A 123 -18.58 -2.30 10.59
N LEU A 124 -18.84 -3.59 10.37
CA LEU A 124 -20.19 -4.16 10.12
C LEU A 124 -21.21 -3.80 11.19
N ASN A 125 -20.77 -3.77 12.45
CA ASN A 125 -21.62 -3.51 13.60
C ASN A 125 -20.79 -3.07 14.81
N LYS A 126 -21.45 -2.61 15.87
CA LYS A 126 -20.79 -2.10 17.08
C LYS A 126 -19.90 -3.11 17.81
N MET A 127 -20.03 -4.41 17.55
CA MET A 127 -19.19 -5.46 18.17
C MET A 127 -17.96 -5.79 17.32
N GLU A 128 -17.85 -5.22 16.12
CA GLU A 128 -16.74 -5.42 15.19
C GLU A 128 -16.10 -4.06 14.85
N PRO A 129 -15.23 -3.53 15.75
CA PRO A 129 -14.52 -2.29 15.50
C PRO A 129 -13.76 -2.33 14.17
N GLY A 130 -13.77 -1.22 13.46
CA GLY A 130 -13.17 -1.18 12.13
C GLY A 130 -13.80 -0.15 11.22
N TYR A 131 -13.58 -0.36 9.92
CA TYR A 131 -14.10 0.49 8.86
C TYR A 131 -14.21 -0.30 7.57
N ASP A 132 -15.14 0.11 6.74
CA ASP A 132 -15.38 -0.46 5.42
C ASP A 132 -15.86 0.62 4.45
N MET A 133 -15.79 0.24 3.17
CA MET A 133 -16.52 0.88 2.09
C MET A 133 -17.40 -0.20 1.48
N GLU A 134 -18.68 0.09 1.34
CA GLU A 134 -19.69 -0.80 0.79
C GLU A 134 -20.25 -0.18 -0.49
N LEU A 135 -20.14 -0.92 -1.59
CA LEU A 135 -20.80 -0.66 -2.86
C LEU A 135 -21.86 -1.75 -3.10
N GLY A 136 -22.37 -1.84 -4.32
CA GLY A 136 -23.30 -2.90 -4.74
C GLY A 136 -24.65 -2.34 -5.17
N THR A 137 -25.71 -3.16 -5.10
CA THR A 137 -27.07 -2.75 -5.50
C THR A 137 -27.79 -1.90 -4.46
N ASP A 138 -27.36 -1.94 -3.20
CA ASP A 138 -27.90 -1.06 -2.16
C ASP A 138 -27.16 0.29 -2.15
N LYS A 139 -27.45 1.15 -1.17
CA LYS A 139 -26.75 2.42 -0.97
C LYS A 139 -25.26 2.20 -0.80
N TRP A 140 -24.48 3.02 -1.49
CA TRP A 140 -23.04 3.04 -1.32
C TRP A 140 -22.72 3.75 -0.01
N MET A 141 -21.95 3.12 0.85
CA MET A 141 -21.70 3.59 2.20
C MET A 141 -20.22 3.50 2.58
N ALA A 142 -19.80 4.39 3.45
CA ALA A 142 -18.58 4.29 4.21
C ALA A 142 -18.96 4.13 5.69
N SER A 143 -18.49 3.07 6.34
CA SER A 143 -18.79 2.81 7.75
C SER A 143 -17.54 2.85 8.62
N ARG A 144 -17.74 3.19 9.88
CA ARG A 144 -16.75 3.07 10.95
C ARG A 144 -17.44 2.60 12.23
N SER A 145 -16.82 1.66 12.92
CA SER A 145 -17.19 1.27 14.28
C SER A 145 -16.01 1.40 15.24
N ASP A 146 -16.29 1.90 16.45
CA ASP A 146 -15.31 2.07 17.55
C ASP A 146 -15.49 1.03 18.68
N GLY A 147 -16.33 0.00 18.46
CA GLY A 147 -16.65 -1.00 19.48
C GLY A 147 -17.81 -0.61 20.41
N THR A 148 -18.34 0.60 20.28
CA THR A 148 -19.50 1.08 21.05
C THR A 148 -20.66 1.48 20.14
N GLN A 149 -20.34 2.03 18.98
CA GLN A 149 -21.29 2.50 17.98
C GLN A 149 -20.75 2.26 16.57
N THR A 150 -21.65 2.30 15.59
CA THR A 150 -21.31 2.35 14.17
C THR A 150 -21.79 3.68 13.61
N ARG A 151 -21.03 4.25 12.68
CA ARG A 151 -21.32 5.50 11.97
C ARG A 151 -21.20 5.21 10.47
N ASN A 152 -22.25 5.52 9.73
CA ASN A 152 -22.32 5.30 8.29
C ASN A 152 -22.52 6.64 7.59
N VAL A 153 -21.86 6.80 6.45
CA VAL A 153 -22.04 7.94 5.56
C VAL A 153 -22.40 7.39 4.18
N GLU A 154 -23.52 7.84 3.61
CA GLU A 154 -23.90 7.51 2.24
C GLU A 154 -22.97 8.26 1.27
N LEU A 155 -22.35 7.52 0.36
CA LEU A 155 -21.51 8.06 -0.70
C LEU A 155 -22.43 8.51 -1.84
N GLY A 156 -22.37 9.81 -2.18
CA GLY A 156 -23.22 10.38 -3.22
C GLY A 156 -22.87 9.87 -4.61
N TYR A 157 -23.90 9.58 -5.41
CA TYR A 157 -23.84 9.43 -6.86
C TYR A 157 -24.35 10.70 -7.55
#